data_AF-A0AAU6FLP0-F1
#
_entry.id   AF-A0AAU6FLP0-F1
#
_cell.length_a   1.000
_cell.length_b   1.000
_cell.length_c   1.000
_cell.angle_alpha   90.00
_cell.angle_beta   90.00
_cell.angle_gamma   90.00
#
_symmetry.space_group_name_H-M   'P 1'
#
loop_
_entity.id
_entity.type
_entity.pdbx_description
1 polymer ?
#
loop_
_entity_poly.entity_id
_entity_poly.type
_entity_poly.pdbx_seq_one_letter_code
_entity_poly.pdbx_strand_id
1 'polypeptide(L)'
;MERAKSGGAVGRAAAPGSLLTVAAASCVALSTVSLWWALPAAVAAFLAGREPGRSGPTLLVLVAVVAGGVVAVALVPSWVLMAGRFVAVVAVAAMLPWFAGRFWRQYQELVRAGWERAGRLEREQRLVAEQARSRERARIAQDMHDLLGHDLSLIALSAGALKLAPGLDEAHRAAAGEIRARAAASVERLGEVIGLLREEADDGPPGPPGTGIPRLVAEAAAAGLPVTPHIEGDASAMPPAAARAAHRVVQESLTNAAKHAPGAQVSVRIAHSAGATTVRVENGPAPVPGGGPDLPGTGRGLIGLDERVRLAGGTLTHGPYEGGFAVVARLPHTPPGRLPATAPRAAQEPLPTEHRHARGRARRALALTVVLPLVAWAVLSAALLGWDIHSARQSVLDPGDYARLRAGQDRASVARLLPARETTQRPVAGEPKGPGITCAYYAMTADRFDDRSGDAYRLCFRNGTLMSKEALTP
;
A
#
# COMPACT_ATOMS: atom_id res chain seq x y z
N MET A 1 0.77 49.76 5.37
CA MET A 1 1.51 49.76 6.65
C MET A 1 1.09 48.48 7.38
N GLU A 2 1.92 47.58 7.86
CA GLU A 2 3.37 47.58 8.11
C GLU A 2 3.74 46.09 8.24
N ARG A 3 4.72 45.63 7.44
CA ARG A 3 5.25 44.27 7.54
C ARG A 3 6.27 44.24 8.68
N ALA A 4 5.88 43.72 9.84
CA ALA A 4 6.84 43.34 10.87
C ALA A 4 7.49 42.00 10.50
N LYS A 5 8.70 42.09 9.93
CA LYS A 5 9.71 41.04 9.84
C LYS A 5 10.34 40.90 11.24
N SER A 6 10.09 39.80 11.94
CA SER A 6 11.00 39.19 12.90
C SER A 6 10.74 37.68 12.82
N GLY A 7 11.72 36.80 12.62
CA GLY A 7 12.91 36.65 13.43
C GLY A 7 12.78 35.28 14.09
N GLY A 8 13.14 34.23 13.35
CA GLY A 8 13.04 32.85 13.81
C GLY A 8 13.98 31.95 13.03
N ALA A 9 15.28 32.24 13.11
CA ALA A 9 16.33 31.29 12.77
C ALA A 9 16.26 30.13 13.77
N VAL A 10 15.30 29.23 13.58
CA VAL A 10 15.33 27.90 14.18
C VAL A 10 16.52 27.22 13.54
N GLY A 11 17.60 27.07 14.32
CA GLY A 11 18.78 26.35 13.92
C GLY A 11 18.35 25.07 13.23
N ARG A 12 18.84 24.84 12.01
CA ARG A 12 18.73 23.54 11.35
C ARG A 12 19.44 22.55 12.26
N ALA A 13 18.70 21.96 13.20
CA ALA A 13 19.16 20.79 13.92
C ALA A 13 19.58 19.80 12.84
N ALA A 14 20.87 19.52 12.78
CA ALA A 14 21.44 18.59 11.84
C ALA A 14 20.64 17.29 11.99
N ALA A 15 19.97 16.84 10.92
CA ALA A 15 19.18 15.62 10.97
C ALA A 15 20.04 14.50 11.57
N PRO A 16 19.51 13.62 12.43
CA PRO A 16 20.30 12.61 13.15
C PRO A 16 21.24 11.79 12.23
N GLY A 17 20.81 11.50 10.99
CA GLY A 17 21.67 10.89 9.97
C GLY A 17 22.90 11.71 9.55
N SER A 18 22.81 13.05 9.53
CA SER A 18 23.97 13.92 9.24
C SER A 18 25.01 13.90 10.37
N LEU A 19 24.59 13.78 11.63
CA LEU A 19 25.53 13.63 12.76
C LEU A 19 26.24 12.27 12.73
N LEU A 20 25.52 11.19 12.42
CA LEU A 20 26.10 9.85 12.31
C LEU A 20 27.08 9.72 11.14
N THR A 21 26.81 10.40 10.03
CA THR A 21 27.73 10.42 8.87
C THR A 21 29.00 11.22 9.14
N VAL A 22 28.88 12.35 9.86
CA VAL A 22 30.04 13.09 10.36
C VAL A 22 30.84 12.23 11.34
N ALA A 23 30.19 11.57 12.30
CA ALA A 23 30.86 10.68 13.25
C ALA A 23 31.59 9.52 12.56
N ALA A 24 30.97 8.89 11.55
CA ALA A 24 31.60 7.86 10.74
C ALA A 24 32.83 8.40 9.98
N ALA A 25 32.71 9.56 9.34
CA ALA A 25 33.83 10.20 8.64
C ALA A 25 34.99 10.55 9.58
N SER A 26 34.69 11.06 10.78
CA SER A 26 35.69 11.33 11.81
C SER A 26 36.38 10.05 12.28
N CYS A 27 35.65 8.99 12.60
CA CYS A 27 36.25 7.72 13.03
C CYS A 27 37.13 7.09 11.93
N VAL A 28 36.72 7.20 10.67
CA VAL A 28 37.52 6.77 9.51
C VAL A 28 38.81 7.58 9.42
N ALA A 29 38.77 8.90 9.62
CA ALA A 29 39.98 9.71 9.66
C ALA A 29 40.91 9.27 10.82
N LEU A 30 40.38 9.08 12.03
CA LEU A 30 41.17 8.61 13.18
C LEU A 30 41.72 7.18 12.99
N SER A 31 41.07 6.34 12.19
CA SER A 31 41.53 4.97 11.91
C SER A 31 42.85 4.91 11.13
N THR A 32 43.19 6.01 10.42
CA THR A 32 44.51 6.15 9.77
C THR A 32 45.65 6.27 10.77
N VAL A 33 45.36 6.65 12.02
CA VAL A 33 46.32 6.77 13.11
C VAL A 33 46.28 5.53 14.00
N SER A 34 45.09 5.02 14.32
CA SER A 34 44.92 3.83 15.17
C SER A 34 43.77 2.93 14.71
N LEU A 35 44.05 1.64 14.53
CA LEU A 35 43.05 0.64 14.12
C LEU A 35 41.88 0.51 15.11
N TRP A 36 42.04 0.96 16.36
CA TRP A 36 41.00 0.91 17.40
C TRP A 36 39.71 1.63 16.99
N TRP A 37 39.80 2.64 16.11
CA TRP A 37 38.66 3.41 15.62
C TRP A 37 37.85 2.72 14.51
N ALA A 38 38.30 1.57 13.99
CA ALA A 38 37.60 0.84 12.94
C ALA A 38 36.24 0.29 13.40
N LEU A 39 36.14 -0.20 14.65
CA LEU A 39 34.88 -0.73 15.20
C LEU A 39 33.82 0.38 15.40
N PRO A 40 34.14 1.52 16.06
CA PRO A 40 33.23 2.67 16.13
C PRO A 40 32.82 3.20 14.75
N ALA A 41 33.76 3.24 13.78
CA ALA A 41 33.46 3.63 12.41
C ALA A 41 32.41 2.70 11.77
N ALA A 42 32.57 1.38 11.95
CA ALA A 42 31.64 0.39 11.42
C ALA A 42 30.23 0.51 12.02
N VAL A 43 30.14 0.71 13.34
CA VAL A 43 28.84 0.91 14.00
C VAL A 43 28.18 2.21 13.53
N ALA A 44 28.91 3.32 13.49
CA ALA A 44 28.38 4.61 13.03
C ALA A 44 27.94 4.55 11.56
N ALA A 45 28.73 3.91 10.70
CA ALA A 45 28.41 3.72 9.29
C ALA A 45 27.16 2.84 9.10
N PHE A 46 27.01 1.76 9.87
CA PHE A 46 25.82 0.90 9.85
C PHE A 46 24.56 1.66 10.27
N LEU A 47 24.62 2.41 11.38
CA LEU A 47 23.49 3.23 11.86
C LEU A 47 23.13 4.33 10.87
N ALA A 48 24.13 5.01 10.28
CA ALA A 48 23.91 5.99 9.21
C ALA A 48 23.25 5.37 7.97
N GLY A 49 23.56 4.11 7.65
CA GLY A 49 22.90 3.36 6.56
C GLY A 49 21.42 3.06 6.84
N ARG A 50 21.03 2.95 8.12
CA ARG A 50 19.64 2.72 8.54
C ARG A 50 18.78 3.98 8.57
N GLU A 51 19.35 5.15 8.75
CA GLU A 51 18.59 6.40 8.91
C GLU A 51 17.80 6.79 7.63
N PRO A 52 16.49 7.09 7.74
CA PRO A 52 15.68 7.56 6.64
C PRO A 52 16.08 8.98 6.22
N GLY A 53 16.66 9.13 5.02
CA GLY A 53 17.10 10.44 4.53
C GLY A 53 17.73 10.40 3.14
N ARG A 54 17.94 11.58 2.54
CA ARG A 54 18.67 11.75 1.27
C ARG A 54 20.09 11.22 1.45
N SER A 55 20.43 10.16 0.74
CA SER A 55 21.79 9.59 0.70
C SER A 55 22.79 10.38 -0.14
N GLY A 56 22.33 11.44 -0.81
CA GLY A 56 23.18 12.35 -1.59
C GLY A 56 24.33 12.94 -0.79
N PRO A 57 24.09 13.61 0.36
CA PRO A 57 25.16 14.13 1.21
C PRO A 57 26.10 13.04 1.73
N THR A 58 25.59 11.85 2.06
CA THR A 58 26.42 10.74 2.53
C THR A 58 27.37 10.23 1.46
N LEU A 59 26.86 10.08 0.23
CA LEU A 59 27.64 9.70 -0.94
C LEU A 59 28.67 10.79 -1.29
N LEU A 60 28.29 12.06 -1.21
CA LEU A 60 29.20 13.19 -1.44
C LEU A 60 30.34 13.21 -0.42
N VAL A 61 30.07 12.99 0.86
CA VAL A 61 31.10 12.90 1.89
C VAL A 61 32.02 11.70 1.63
N LEU A 62 31.47 10.53 1.30
CA LEU A 62 32.28 9.35 0.98
C LEU A 62 33.18 9.61 -0.25
N VAL A 63 32.62 10.17 -1.33
CA VAL A 63 33.36 10.51 -2.54
C VAL A 63 34.41 11.58 -2.27
N ALA A 64 34.11 12.61 -1.47
CA ALA A 64 35.06 13.65 -1.11
C ALA A 64 36.23 13.11 -0.26
N VAL A 65 35.95 12.22 0.70
CA VAL A 65 36.97 11.56 1.52
C VAL A 65 37.88 10.68 0.66
N VAL A 66 37.29 9.90 -0.25
CA VAL A 66 38.04 9.08 -1.20
C VAL A 66 38.90 9.95 -2.12
N ALA A 67 38.31 10.98 -2.74
CA ALA A 67 39.01 11.91 -3.62
C ALA A 67 40.15 12.66 -2.90
N GLY A 68 39.92 13.12 -1.67
CA GLY A 68 40.95 13.76 -0.84
C GLY A 68 42.11 12.81 -0.53
N GLY A 69 41.82 11.54 -0.27
CA GLY A 69 42.83 10.49 -0.13
C GLY A 69 43.67 10.31 -1.40
N VAL A 70 43.04 10.27 -2.59
CA VAL A 70 43.77 10.17 -3.87
C VAL A 70 44.72 11.34 -4.07
N VAL A 71 44.22 12.56 -3.85
CA VAL A 71 45.00 13.80 -4.05
C VAL A 71 46.20 13.84 -3.08
N ALA A 72 46.00 13.49 -1.81
CA ALA A 72 47.08 13.45 -0.82
C ALA A 72 48.21 12.50 -1.23
N VAL A 73 47.86 11.33 -1.78
CA VAL A 73 48.83 10.31 -2.21
C VAL A 73 49.55 10.70 -3.50
N ALA A 74 48.86 11.38 -4.40
CA ALA A 74 49.47 11.93 -5.62
C ALA A 74 50.50 13.03 -5.30
N LEU A 75 50.24 13.85 -4.27
CA LEU A 75 51.13 14.91 -3.82
C LEU A 75 52.34 14.36 -3.03
N VAL A 76 52.17 13.27 -2.28
CA VAL A 76 53.21 12.72 -1.40
C VAL A 76 53.34 11.20 -1.64
N PRO A 77 54.16 10.77 -2.62
CA PRO A 77 54.27 9.35 -3.01
C PRO A 77 54.78 8.41 -1.91
N SER A 78 55.45 8.94 -0.88
CA SER A 78 55.89 8.15 0.28
C SER A 78 54.72 7.65 1.14
N TRP A 79 53.48 8.12 0.90
CA TRP A 79 52.29 7.73 1.65
C TRP A 79 51.55 6.52 1.06
N VAL A 80 52.04 5.88 0.00
CA VAL A 80 51.34 4.77 -0.70
C VAL A 80 50.93 3.61 0.21
N LEU A 81 51.80 3.16 1.13
CA LEU A 81 51.44 2.11 2.12
C LEU A 81 50.30 2.56 3.04
N MET A 82 50.31 3.83 3.47
CA MET A 82 49.27 4.38 4.33
C MET A 82 47.97 4.64 3.55
N ALA A 83 48.07 4.92 2.25
CA ALA A 83 46.96 5.01 1.31
C ALA A 83 46.23 3.68 1.14
N GLY A 84 46.99 2.59 0.91
CA GLY A 84 46.43 1.24 0.79
C GLY A 84 45.68 0.85 2.06
N ARG A 85 46.26 1.13 3.23
CA ARG A 85 45.62 0.90 4.53
C ARG A 85 44.35 1.74 4.69
N PHE A 86 44.38 3.01 4.32
CA PHE A 86 43.21 3.89 4.36
C PHE A 86 42.08 3.37 3.47
N VAL A 87 42.38 2.97 2.24
CA VAL A 87 41.39 2.41 1.30
C VAL A 87 40.78 1.11 1.84
N ALA A 88 41.60 0.22 2.42
CA ALA A 88 41.12 -1.01 3.04
C ALA A 88 40.19 -0.74 4.22
N VAL A 89 40.54 0.23 5.09
CA VAL A 89 39.71 0.59 6.24
C VAL A 89 38.42 1.29 5.82
N VAL A 90 38.45 2.19 4.84
CA VAL A 90 37.24 2.80 4.28
C VAL A 90 36.29 1.74 3.71
N ALA A 91 36.83 0.75 2.99
CA ALA A 91 36.03 -0.33 2.42
C ALA A 91 35.37 -1.18 3.51
N VAL A 92 36.16 -1.68 4.46
CA VAL A 92 35.71 -2.67 5.45
C VAL A 92 34.96 -2.02 6.61
N ALA A 93 35.41 -0.88 7.12
CA ALA A 93 34.86 -0.23 8.29
C ALA A 93 33.82 0.86 7.97
N ALA A 94 33.71 1.35 6.73
CA ALA A 94 32.69 2.34 6.38
C ALA A 94 31.72 1.85 5.30
N MET A 95 32.21 1.39 4.16
CA MET A 95 31.34 1.01 3.03
C MET A 95 30.52 -0.25 3.34
N LEU A 96 31.15 -1.36 3.73
CA LEU A 96 30.43 -2.62 4.00
C LEU A 96 29.35 -2.47 5.10
N PRO A 97 29.62 -1.85 6.26
CA PRO A 97 28.60 -1.69 7.30
C PRO A 97 27.49 -0.74 6.89
N TRP A 98 27.81 0.36 6.20
CA TRP A 98 26.79 1.26 5.66
C TRP A 98 25.87 0.56 4.66
N PHE A 99 26.44 -0.29 3.78
CA PHE A 99 25.67 -1.13 2.87
C PHE A 99 24.78 -2.12 3.59
N ALA A 100 25.32 -2.83 4.59
CA ALA A 100 24.54 -3.74 5.41
C ALA A 100 23.38 -3.03 6.10
N GLY A 101 23.60 -1.82 6.64
CA GLY A 101 22.55 -1.01 7.26
C GLY A 101 21.45 -0.61 6.27
N ARG A 102 21.83 -0.20 5.06
CA ARG A 102 20.91 0.11 3.95
C ARG A 102 20.11 -1.11 3.51
N PHE A 103 20.77 -2.23 3.28
CA PHE A 103 20.14 -3.49 2.89
C PHE A 103 19.16 -3.96 3.97
N TRP A 104 19.57 -3.91 5.23
CA TRP A 104 18.71 -4.29 6.35
C TRP A 104 17.45 -3.43 6.42
N ARG A 105 17.56 -2.12 6.20
CA ARG A 105 16.38 -1.25 6.17
C ARG A 105 15.45 -1.60 5.01
N GLN A 106 15.98 -1.77 3.80
CA GLN A 106 15.19 -2.16 2.64
C GLN A 106 14.50 -3.52 2.86
N TYR A 107 15.19 -4.47 3.48
CA TYR A 107 14.63 -5.75 3.86
C TYR A 107 13.49 -5.59 4.87
N GLN A 108 13.66 -4.76 5.90
CA GLN A 108 12.63 -4.48 6.90
C GLN A 108 11.40 -3.79 6.30
N GLU A 109 11.60 -2.82 5.40
CA GLU A 109 10.51 -2.17 4.65
C GLU A 109 9.75 -3.18 3.79
N LEU A 110 10.45 -4.09 3.12
CA LEU A 110 9.84 -5.16 2.32
C LEU A 110 9.04 -6.15 3.17
N VAL A 111 9.60 -6.57 4.31
CA VAL A 111 8.93 -7.48 5.24
C VAL A 111 7.67 -6.83 5.81
N ARG A 112 7.73 -5.55 6.23
CA ARG A 112 6.55 -4.80 6.71
C ARG A 112 5.47 -4.70 5.64
N ALA A 113 5.84 -4.33 4.41
CA ALA A 113 4.90 -4.29 3.29
C ALA A 113 4.29 -5.68 3.00
N GLY A 114 5.07 -6.75 3.18
CA GLY A 114 4.61 -8.13 3.10
C GLY A 114 3.53 -8.46 4.14
N TRP A 115 3.78 -8.13 5.41
CA TRP A 115 2.82 -8.35 6.50
C TRP A 115 1.54 -7.51 6.36
N GLU A 116 1.66 -6.25 5.96
CA GLU A 116 0.51 -5.40 5.69
C GLU A 116 -0.37 -5.97 4.56
N ARG A 117 0.27 -6.54 3.52
CA ARG A 117 -0.43 -7.18 2.40
C ARG A 117 -1.10 -8.49 2.83
N ALA A 118 -0.43 -9.31 3.63
CA ALA A 118 -1.01 -10.53 4.19
C ALA A 118 -2.26 -10.21 5.03
N GLY A 119 -2.18 -9.22 5.93
CA GLY A 119 -3.33 -8.80 6.74
C GLY A 119 -4.48 -8.19 5.94
N ARG A 120 -4.22 -7.57 4.78
CA ARG A 120 -5.29 -7.14 3.86
C ARG A 120 -5.98 -8.33 3.20
N LEU A 121 -5.23 -9.29 2.69
CA LEU A 121 -5.77 -10.49 2.06
C LEU A 121 -6.60 -11.34 3.03
N GLU A 122 -6.15 -11.49 4.28
CA GLU A 122 -6.93 -12.20 5.30
C GLU A 122 -8.28 -11.53 5.59
N ARG A 123 -8.32 -10.19 5.67
CA ARG A 123 -9.57 -9.45 5.86
C ARG A 123 -10.51 -9.58 4.66
N GLU A 124 -9.98 -9.48 3.44
CA GLU A 124 -10.76 -9.69 2.22
C GLU A 124 -11.35 -11.10 2.16
N GLN A 125 -10.57 -12.13 2.49
CA GLN A 125 -11.06 -13.52 2.54
C GLN A 125 -12.18 -13.70 3.57
N ARG A 126 -12.05 -13.10 4.77
CA ARG A 126 -13.12 -13.15 5.79
C ARG A 126 -14.41 -12.51 5.29
N LEU A 127 -14.32 -11.32 4.67
CA LEU A 127 -15.49 -10.64 4.12
C LEU A 127 -16.15 -11.45 2.99
N VAL A 128 -15.36 -12.05 2.10
CA VAL A 128 -15.88 -12.91 1.04
C VAL A 128 -16.57 -14.16 1.62
N ALA A 129 -15.98 -14.78 2.64
CA ALA A 129 -16.58 -15.94 3.30
C ALA A 129 -17.89 -15.61 4.03
N GLU A 130 -17.94 -14.47 4.72
CA GLU A 130 -19.15 -13.96 5.39
C GLU A 130 -20.26 -13.65 4.38
N GLN A 131 -19.91 -12.99 3.26
CA GLN A 131 -20.86 -12.72 2.18
C GLN A 131 -21.38 -14.02 1.53
N ALA A 132 -20.50 -15.00 1.28
CA ALA A 132 -20.91 -16.29 0.74
C ALA A 132 -21.87 -17.01 1.69
N ARG A 133 -21.59 -16.99 3.00
CA ARG A 133 -22.46 -17.58 4.02
C ARG A 133 -23.82 -16.87 4.11
N SER A 134 -23.85 -15.54 4.01
CA SER A 134 -25.10 -14.77 4.02
C SER A 134 -25.94 -15.07 2.77
N ARG A 135 -25.33 -15.10 1.58
CA ARG A 135 -26.01 -15.47 0.33
C ARG A 135 -26.59 -16.88 0.38
N GLU A 136 -25.85 -17.83 0.94
CA GLU A 136 -26.35 -19.21 1.07
C GLU A 136 -27.53 -19.29 2.05
N ARG A 137 -27.48 -18.57 3.18
CA ARG A 137 -28.63 -18.49 4.10
C ARG A 137 -29.86 -17.87 3.46
N ALA A 138 -29.69 -16.80 2.70
CA ALA A 138 -30.79 -16.17 1.97
C ALA A 138 -31.38 -17.11 0.90
N ARG A 139 -30.53 -17.85 0.18
CA ARG A 139 -30.96 -18.87 -0.76
C ARG A 139 -31.76 -19.98 -0.08
N ILE A 140 -31.25 -20.54 1.01
CA ILE A 140 -31.97 -21.58 1.78
C ILE A 140 -33.32 -21.05 2.26
N ALA A 141 -33.38 -19.81 2.77
CA ALA A 141 -34.64 -19.21 3.21
C ALA A 141 -35.65 -19.07 2.06
N GLN A 142 -35.18 -18.67 0.87
CA GLN A 142 -36.01 -18.57 -0.34
C GLN A 142 -36.52 -19.95 -0.79
N ASP A 143 -35.64 -20.96 -0.88
CA ASP A 143 -36.01 -22.33 -1.27
C ASP A 143 -37.02 -22.93 -0.26
N MET A 144 -36.84 -22.66 1.05
CA MET A 144 -37.79 -23.07 2.09
C MET A 144 -39.14 -22.35 1.96
N HIS A 145 -39.16 -21.07 1.58
CA HIS A 145 -40.41 -20.34 1.33
C HIS A 145 -41.19 -20.91 0.17
N ASP A 146 -40.50 -21.21 -0.93
CA ASP A 146 -41.15 -21.65 -2.15
C ASP A 146 -41.77 -23.04 -1.94
N LEU A 147 -41.07 -23.96 -1.25
CA LEU A 147 -41.59 -25.29 -0.90
C LEU A 147 -42.70 -25.23 0.16
N LEU A 148 -42.45 -24.60 1.32
CA LEU A 148 -43.44 -24.55 2.41
C LEU A 148 -44.67 -23.71 2.03
N GLY A 149 -44.46 -22.60 1.31
CA GLY A 149 -45.53 -21.75 0.82
C GLY A 149 -46.42 -22.50 -0.17
N HIS A 150 -45.83 -23.29 -1.08
CA HIS A 150 -46.57 -24.13 -2.02
C HIS A 150 -47.39 -25.20 -1.29
N ASP A 151 -46.78 -25.97 -0.38
CA ASP A 151 -47.46 -27.04 0.35
C ASP A 151 -48.60 -26.50 1.23
N LEU A 152 -48.36 -25.42 1.96
CA LEU A 152 -49.39 -24.76 2.78
C LEU A 152 -50.53 -24.20 1.92
N SER A 153 -50.23 -23.65 0.75
CA SER A 153 -51.26 -23.18 -0.20
C SER A 153 -52.10 -24.35 -0.74
N LEU A 154 -51.47 -25.48 -1.04
CA LEU A 154 -52.16 -26.69 -1.49
C LEU A 154 -53.07 -27.27 -0.38
N ILE A 155 -52.61 -27.25 0.88
CA ILE A 155 -53.41 -27.63 2.05
C ILE A 155 -54.60 -26.69 2.21
N ALA A 156 -54.39 -25.37 2.10
CA ALA A 156 -55.47 -24.39 2.18
C ALA A 156 -56.51 -24.56 1.07
N LEU A 157 -56.06 -24.87 -0.15
CA LEU A 157 -56.92 -25.16 -1.31
C LEU A 157 -57.73 -26.45 -1.08
N SER A 158 -57.07 -27.53 -0.63
CA SER A 158 -57.69 -28.83 -0.36
C SER A 158 -58.73 -28.74 0.77
N ALA A 159 -58.41 -28.03 1.86
CA ALA A 159 -59.34 -27.75 2.94
C ALA A 159 -60.52 -26.87 2.48
N GLY A 160 -60.26 -25.92 1.57
CA GLY A 160 -61.29 -25.12 0.91
C GLY A 160 -62.25 -25.97 0.07
N ALA A 161 -61.75 -26.93 -0.70
CA ALA A 161 -62.55 -27.86 -1.48
C ALA A 161 -63.38 -28.79 -0.58
N LEU A 162 -62.80 -29.30 0.51
CA LEU A 162 -63.50 -30.15 1.50
C LEU A 162 -64.68 -29.41 2.14
N LYS A 163 -64.52 -28.11 2.42
CA LYS A 163 -65.59 -27.26 2.97
C LYS A 163 -66.78 -27.11 2.02
N LEU A 164 -66.58 -27.21 0.70
CA LEU A 164 -67.64 -27.13 -0.31
C LEU A 164 -68.26 -28.48 -0.67
N ALA A 165 -67.72 -29.60 -0.18
CA ALA A 165 -68.19 -30.93 -0.55
C ALA A 165 -69.61 -31.21 0.01
N PRO A 166 -70.56 -31.62 -0.85
CA PRO A 166 -71.91 -31.94 -0.42
C PRO A 166 -71.94 -33.22 0.43
N GLY A 167 -72.72 -33.21 1.52
CA GLY A 167 -72.88 -34.36 2.42
C GLY A 167 -71.99 -34.34 3.68
N LEU A 168 -71.15 -33.31 3.87
CA LEU A 168 -70.41 -33.13 5.12
C LEU A 168 -71.28 -32.51 6.23
N ASP A 169 -71.24 -33.13 7.41
CA ASP A 169 -71.80 -32.59 8.64
C ASP A 169 -71.16 -31.24 9.04
N GLU A 170 -71.92 -30.40 9.75
CA GLU A 170 -71.54 -29.02 10.11
C GLU A 170 -70.23 -28.96 10.90
N ALA A 171 -70.02 -29.91 11.81
CA ALA A 171 -68.79 -30.01 12.61
C ALA A 171 -67.55 -30.23 11.74
N HIS A 172 -67.64 -31.08 10.71
CA HIS A 172 -66.54 -31.36 9.78
C HIS A 172 -66.28 -30.18 8.83
N ARG A 173 -67.33 -29.45 8.42
CA ARG A 173 -67.20 -28.21 7.62
C ARG A 173 -66.53 -27.09 8.41
N ALA A 174 -66.85 -26.94 9.69
CA ALA A 174 -66.20 -26.00 10.59
C ALA A 174 -64.69 -26.33 10.75
N ALA A 175 -64.36 -27.61 10.97
CA ALA A 175 -62.97 -28.06 11.07
C ALA A 175 -62.16 -27.81 9.77
N ALA A 176 -62.72 -28.06 8.59
CA ALA A 176 -62.07 -27.76 7.31
C ALA A 176 -61.84 -26.24 7.12
N GLY A 177 -62.79 -25.42 7.56
CA GLY A 177 -62.65 -23.96 7.60
C GLY A 177 -61.50 -23.50 8.50
N GLU A 178 -61.35 -24.13 9.66
CA GLU A 178 -60.28 -23.85 10.61
C GLU A 178 -58.89 -24.24 10.06
N ILE A 179 -58.78 -25.40 9.40
CA ILE A 179 -57.54 -25.84 8.72
C ILE A 179 -57.12 -24.83 7.66
N ARG A 180 -58.06 -24.36 6.82
CA ARG A 180 -57.77 -23.35 5.80
C ARG A 180 -57.29 -22.04 6.41
N ALA A 181 -57.95 -21.56 7.47
CA ALA A 181 -57.57 -20.32 8.15
C ALA A 181 -56.18 -20.43 8.79
N ARG A 182 -55.87 -21.55 9.44
CA ARG A 182 -54.55 -21.81 10.04
C ARG A 182 -53.45 -21.91 8.99
N ALA A 183 -53.71 -22.58 7.85
CA ALA A 183 -52.76 -22.68 6.75
C ALA A 183 -52.45 -21.29 6.14
N ALA A 184 -53.48 -20.47 5.89
CA ALA A 184 -53.31 -19.11 5.38
C ALA A 184 -52.51 -18.23 6.35
N ALA A 185 -52.82 -18.27 7.65
CA ALA A 185 -52.10 -17.53 8.68
C ALA A 185 -50.64 -18.00 8.87
N SER A 186 -50.31 -19.25 8.51
CA SER A 186 -48.93 -19.75 8.53
C SER A 186 -48.12 -19.26 7.34
N VAL A 187 -48.71 -19.14 6.15
CA VAL A 187 -48.06 -18.54 4.96
C VAL A 187 -47.71 -17.08 5.22
N GLU A 188 -48.65 -16.32 5.82
CA GLU A 188 -48.44 -14.90 6.14
C GLU A 188 -47.30 -14.71 7.15
N ARG A 189 -47.28 -15.50 8.23
CA ARG A 189 -46.19 -15.49 9.23
C ARG A 189 -44.83 -15.88 8.65
N LEU A 190 -44.80 -16.83 7.71
CA LEU A 190 -43.56 -17.22 7.01
C LEU A 190 -43.03 -16.06 6.16
N GLY A 191 -43.92 -15.33 5.47
CA GLY A 191 -43.56 -14.13 4.72
C GLY A 191 -42.97 -13.01 5.60
N GLU A 192 -43.49 -12.85 6.82
CA GLU A 192 -43.00 -11.85 7.78
C GLU A 192 -41.59 -12.16 8.31
N VAL A 193 -41.31 -13.43 8.65
CA VAL A 193 -39.98 -13.87 9.11
C VAL A 193 -38.91 -13.71 8.01
N ILE A 194 -39.28 -13.97 6.76
CA ILE A 194 -38.37 -13.83 5.61
C ILE A 194 -38.19 -12.37 5.21
N GLY A 195 -39.23 -11.55 5.36
CA GLY A 195 -39.13 -10.09 5.19
C GLY A 195 -38.02 -9.48 6.06
N LEU A 196 -37.86 -9.97 7.29
CA LEU A 196 -36.80 -9.56 8.22
C LEU A 196 -35.40 -10.03 7.79
N LEU A 197 -35.29 -11.19 7.13
CA LEU A 197 -34.01 -11.69 6.61
C LEU A 197 -33.60 -11.05 5.27
N ARG A 198 -34.58 -10.51 4.54
CA ARG A 198 -34.39 -9.91 3.21
C ARG A 198 -34.03 -8.42 3.27
N GLU A 199 -34.27 -7.77 4.40
CA GLU A 199 -33.89 -6.39 4.67
C GLU A 199 -32.35 -6.20 4.72
N GLU A 200 -31.58 -7.29 4.81
CA GLU A 200 -30.11 -7.30 4.70
C GLU A 200 -29.57 -7.68 3.29
N ALA A 201 -30.43 -8.12 2.34
CA ALA A 201 -29.95 -8.88 1.18
C ALA A 201 -30.34 -8.39 -0.24
N ASP A 202 -31.34 -7.53 -0.45
CA ASP A 202 -31.91 -7.42 -1.81
C ASP A 202 -31.55 -6.15 -2.63
N ASP A 203 -30.65 -6.36 -3.59
CA ASP A 203 -30.42 -5.59 -4.83
C ASP A 203 -30.88 -6.44 -6.04
N GLY A 204 -32.14 -6.93 -6.03
CA GLY A 204 -32.71 -7.74 -7.11
C GLY A 204 -33.04 -6.96 -8.41
N PRO A 205 -32.99 -7.59 -9.61
CA PRO A 205 -33.08 -6.89 -10.89
C PRO A 205 -34.53 -6.43 -11.23
N PRO A 206 -34.73 -5.24 -11.83
CA PRO A 206 -36.04 -4.61 -11.98
C PRO A 206 -36.83 -5.05 -13.23
N GLY A 207 -38.15 -5.18 -13.07
CA GLY A 207 -39.12 -5.07 -14.19
C GLY A 207 -39.29 -3.62 -14.67
N PRO A 208 -39.89 -3.41 -15.87
CA PRO A 208 -40.00 -2.08 -16.48
C PRO A 208 -40.85 -1.10 -15.64
N PRO A 209 -40.46 0.18 -15.56
CA PRO A 209 -41.15 1.20 -14.75
C PRO A 209 -42.59 1.42 -15.23
N GLY A 210 -43.52 1.55 -14.28
CA GLY A 210 -44.91 2.00 -14.53
C GLY A 210 -45.97 0.93 -14.77
N THR A 211 -45.61 -0.30 -15.15
CA THR A 211 -46.60 -1.35 -15.52
C THR A 211 -47.27 -2.04 -14.32
N GLY A 212 -46.66 -1.99 -13.14
CA GLY A 212 -47.15 -2.73 -11.97
C GLY A 212 -48.32 -2.07 -11.22
N ILE A 213 -48.41 -0.74 -11.22
CA ILE A 213 -49.36 -0.02 -10.35
C ILE A 213 -50.83 -0.17 -10.81
N PRO A 214 -51.18 -0.03 -12.11
CA PRO A 214 -52.55 -0.29 -12.55
C PRO A 214 -53.01 -1.72 -12.25
N ARG A 215 -52.10 -2.70 -12.37
CA ARG A 215 -52.36 -4.10 -12.02
C ARG A 215 -52.62 -4.26 -10.51
N LEU A 216 -51.80 -3.64 -9.65
CA LEU A 216 -52.01 -3.66 -8.20
C LEU A 216 -53.38 -3.10 -7.79
N VAL A 217 -53.81 -2.00 -8.40
CA VAL A 217 -55.12 -1.40 -8.10
C VAL A 217 -56.25 -2.32 -8.58
N ALA A 218 -56.11 -2.93 -9.75
CA ALA A 218 -57.08 -3.89 -10.26
C ALA A 218 -57.19 -5.15 -9.36
N GLU A 219 -56.06 -5.65 -8.86
CA GLU A 219 -56.02 -6.77 -7.91
C GLU A 219 -56.68 -6.43 -6.58
N ALA A 220 -56.43 -5.23 -6.04
CA ALA A 220 -57.08 -4.77 -4.82
C ALA A 220 -58.60 -4.60 -4.99
N ALA A 221 -59.05 -4.08 -6.14
CA ALA A 221 -60.46 -3.97 -6.48
C ALA A 221 -61.12 -5.36 -6.62
N ALA A 222 -60.47 -6.31 -7.28
CA ALA A 222 -60.93 -7.70 -7.41
C ALA A 222 -60.99 -8.42 -6.04
N ALA A 223 -60.15 -8.03 -5.09
CA ALA A 223 -60.17 -8.51 -3.71
C ALA A 223 -61.27 -7.86 -2.83
N GLY A 224 -62.10 -6.96 -3.39
CA GLY A 224 -63.26 -6.37 -2.72
C GLY A 224 -63.00 -5.02 -2.04
N LEU A 225 -61.83 -4.40 -2.24
CA LEU A 225 -61.55 -3.05 -1.76
C LEU A 225 -62.15 -2.01 -2.74
N PRO A 226 -63.02 -1.08 -2.31
CA PRO A 226 -63.58 -0.07 -3.21
C PRO A 226 -62.54 1.02 -3.53
N VAL A 227 -61.72 0.77 -4.57
CA VAL A 227 -60.62 1.65 -4.99
C VAL A 227 -60.97 2.44 -6.26
N THR A 228 -60.73 3.76 -6.24
CA THR A 228 -60.83 4.66 -7.39
C THR A 228 -59.44 5.14 -7.82
N PRO A 229 -58.91 4.68 -8.97
CA PRO A 229 -57.65 5.18 -9.52
C PRO A 229 -57.82 6.50 -10.29
N HIS A 230 -56.87 7.41 -10.11
CA HIS A 230 -56.75 8.64 -10.90
C HIS A 230 -55.28 8.85 -11.27
N ILE A 231 -54.92 8.60 -12.53
CA ILE A 231 -53.54 8.71 -13.02
C ILE A 231 -53.47 9.82 -14.05
N GLU A 232 -52.61 10.81 -13.79
CA GLU A 232 -52.39 11.98 -14.64
C GLU A 232 -50.92 12.05 -15.09
N GLY A 233 -50.69 12.37 -16.36
CA GLY A 233 -49.36 12.50 -16.95
C GLY A 233 -48.73 11.18 -17.40
N ASP A 234 -47.48 11.24 -17.85
CA ASP A 234 -46.74 10.10 -18.41
C ASP A 234 -45.64 9.60 -17.47
N ALA A 235 -45.63 8.29 -17.20
CA ALA A 235 -44.67 7.59 -16.36
C ALA A 235 -43.32 7.29 -17.05
N SER A 236 -43.21 7.49 -18.37
CA SER A 236 -42.02 7.13 -19.16
C SER A 236 -40.71 7.77 -18.68
N ALA A 237 -40.81 8.96 -18.08
CA ALA A 237 -39.66 9.71 -17.56
C ALA A 237 -39.26 9.34 -16.11
N MET A 238 -39.95 8.38 -15.48
CA MET A 238 -39.74 8.03 -14.09
C MET A 238 -38.50 7.13 -13.91
N PRO A 239 -37.53 7.51 -13.05
CA PRO A 239 -36.36 6.67 -12.76
C PRO A 239 -36.76 5.33 -12.12
N PRO A 240 -36.01 4.24 -12.35
CA PRO A 240 -36.32 2.92 -11.77
C PRO A 240 -36.43 2.92 -10.24
N ALA A 241 -35.59 3.70 -9.54
CA ALA A 241 -35.65 3.82 -8.09
C ALA A 241 -36.95 4.48 -7.61
N ALA A 242 -37.37 5.55 -8.29
CA ALA A 242 -38.66 6.20 -8.04
C ALA A 242 -39.82 5.24 -8.34
N ALA A 243 -39.79 4.53 -9.48
CA ALA A 243 -40.84 3.59 -9.85
C ALA A 243 -41.03 2.46 -8.82
N ARG A 244 -39.92 1.93 -8.26
CA ARG A 244 -39.96 0.94 -7.17
C ARG A 244 -40.58 1.52 -5.90
N ALA A 245 -40.17 2.73 -5.51
CA ALA A 245 -40.72 3.41 -4.34
C ALA A 245 -42.23 3.67 -4.51
N ALA A 246 -42.67 4.15 -5.68
CA ALA A 246 -44.08 4.40 -5.98
C ALA A 246 -44.92 3.12 -5.90
N HIS A 247 -44.45 2.03 -6.51
CA HIS A 247 -45.12 0.73 -6.45
C HIS A 247 -45.29 0.25 -5.01
N ARG A 248 -44.22 0.36 -4.19
CA ARG A 248 -44.25 -0.06 -2.79
C ARG A 248 -45.20 0.80 -1.95
N VAL A 249 -45.20 2.12 -2.16
CA VAL A 249 -46.12 3.05 -1.48
C VAL A 249 -47.57 2.65 -1.78
N VAL A 250 -47.94 2.45 -3.04
CA VAL A 250 -49.30 2.05 -3.39
C VAL A 250 -49.67 0.69 -2.79
N GLN A 251 -48.80 -0.31 -2.92
CA GLN A 251 -49.04 -1.66 -2.41
C GLN A 251 -49.27 -1.67 -0.89
N GLU A 252 -48.37 -1.03 -0.15
CA GLU A 252 -48.44 -0.99 1.30
C GLU A 252 -49.64 -0.16 1.79
N SER A 253 -49.95 0.96 1.12
CA SER A 253 -51.13 1.77 1.45
C SER A 253 -52.44 1.04 1.18
N LEU A 254 -52.57 0.28 0.08
CA LEU A 254 -53.75 -0.55 -0.19
C LEU A 254 -53.90 -1.69 0.82
N THR A 255 -52.79 -2.31 1.21
CA THR A 255 -52.77 -3.36 2.25
C THR A 255 -53.19 -2.79 3.59
N ASN A 256 -52.69 -1.61 3.96
CA ASN A 256 -53.07 -0.92 5.20
C ASN A 256 -54.54 -0.51 5.19
N ALA A 257 -55.07 0.01 4.08
CA ALA A 257 -56.49 0.33 3.96
C ALA A 257 -57.37 -0.92 4.12
N ALA A 258 -57.02 -2.03 3.47
CA ALA A 258 -57.74 -3.29 3.61
C ALA A 258 -57.71 -3.85 5.05
N LYS A 259 -56.58 -3.67 5.75
CA LYS A 259 -56.39 -4.15 7.13
C LYS A 259 -57.06 -3.27 8.18
N HIS A 260 -56.96 -1.96 8.04
CA HIS A 260 -57.31 -0.99 9.09
C HIS A 260 -58.63 -0.25 8.84
N ALA A 261 -59.12 -0.21 7.60
CA ALA A 261 -60.39 0.42 7.24
C ALA A 261 -61.16 -0.44 6.22
N PRO A 262 -61.52 -1.69 6.57
CA PRO A 262 -62.22 -2.59 5.66
C PRO A 262 -63.54 -1.97 5.19
N GLY A 263 -63.78 -1.96 3.88
CA GLY A 263 -64.97 -1.38 3.26
C GLY A 263 -64.94 0.14 3.07
N ALA A 264 -63.91 0.85 3.54
CA ALA A 264 -63.74 2.28 3.27
C ALA A 264 -63.38 2.53 1.80
N GLN A 265 -63.92 3.60 1.21
CA GLN A 265 -63.56 4.03 -0.14
C GLN A 265 -62.11 4.51 -0.18
N VAL A 266 -61.32 3.98 -1.12
CA VAL A 266 -59.90 4.30 -1.30
C VAL A 266 -59.69 5.06 -2.60
N SER A 267 -59.00 6.19 -2.56
CA SER A 267 -58.62 6.99 -3.73
C SER A 267 -57.11 6.87 -3.93
N VAL A 268 -56.67 6.42 -5.12
CA VAL A 268 -55.26 6.35 -5.51
C VAL A 268 -55.02 7.38 -6.60
N ARG A 269 -54.30 8.45 -6.28
CA ARG A 269 -53.94 9.52 -7.23
C ARG A 269 -52.45 9.50 -7.54
N ILE A 270 -52.10 9.46 -8.82
CA ILE A 270 -50.71 9.50 -9.29
C ILE A 270 -50.59 10.62 -10.31
N ALA A 271 -49.81 11.64 -9.99
CA ALA A 271 -49.57 12.78 -10.86
C ALA A 271 -48.09 12.78 -11.29
N HIS A 272 -47.86 12.56 -12.59
CA HIS A 272 -46.54 12.64 -13.21
C HIS A 272 -46.29 14.06 -13.73
N SER A 273 -45.18 14.65 -13.31
CA SER A 273 -44.67 15.93 -13.83
C SER A 273 -43.27 15.74 -14.41
N ALA A 274 -42.76 16.74 -15.15
CA ALA A 274 -41.44 16.64 -15.77
C ALA A 274 -40.29 16.36 -14.77
N GLY A 275 -40.42 16.82 -13.51
CA GLY A 275 -39.36 16.72 -12.50
C GLY A 275 -39.65 15.80 -11.31
N ALA A 276 -40.89 15.33 -11.14
CA ALA A 276 -41.28 14.47 -10.02
C ALA A 276 -42.60 13.75 -10.28
N THR A 277 -42.80 12.62 -9.62
CA THR A 277 -44.08 11.91 -9.50
C THR A 277 -44.61 12.04 -8.09
N THR A 278 -45.87 12.43 -7.94
CA THR A 278 -46.57 12.45 -6.64
C THR A 278 -47.58 11.31 -6.59
N VAL A 279 -47.48 10.48 -5.55
CA VAL A 279 -48.41 9.39 -5.26
C VAL A 279 -49.18 9.75 -4.00
N ARG A 280 -50.50 9.76 -4.07
CA ARG A 280 -51.41 10.04 -2.94
C ARG A 280 -52.43 8.91 -2.83
N VAL A 281 -52.42 8.21 -1.71
CA VAL A 281 -53.40 7.15 -1.40
C VAL A 281 -54.16 7.55 -0.16
N GLU A 282 -55.49 7.58 -0.26
CA GLU A 282 -56.38 8.05 0.79
C GLU A 282 -57.51 7.05 0.98
N ASN A 283 -57.88 6.77 2.23
CA ASN A 283 -59.11 6.04 2.53
C ASN A 283 -60.04 6.91 3.36
N GLY A 284 -61.35 6.78 3.13
CA GLY A 284 -62.38 7.37 3.98
C GLY A 284 -62.52 6.65 5.33
N PRO A 285 -63.47 7.09 6.18
CA PRO A 285 -63.78 6.40 7.44
C PRO A 285 -64.34 5.01 7.17
N ALA A 286 -64.05 4.05 8.07
CA ALA A 286 -64.63 2.72 8.01
C ALA A 286 -66.17 2.79 8.20
N PRO A 287 -66.99 2.14 7.35
CA PRO A 287 -68.45 2.19 7.43
C PRO A 287 -69.07 1.64 8.73
N VAL A 288 -68.31 0.85 9.50
CA VAL A 288 -68.73 0.29 10.79
C VAL A 288 -67.75 0.76 11.87
N PRO A 289 -68.18 1.57 12.86
CA PRO A 289 -67.33 1.92 13.99
C PRO A 289 -67.26 0.74 14.96
N GLY A 290 -66.06 0.14 15.09
CA GLY A 290 -65.71 -0.81 16.16
C GLY A 290 -65.96 -2.29 15.83
N GLY A 291 -64.89 -3.10 15.88
CA GLY A 291 -65.03 -4.57 15.85
C GLY A 291 -63.82 -5.41 15.40
N GLY A 292 -62.69 -4.80 15.01
CA GLY A 292 -61.43 -5.54 14.83
C GLY A 292 -60.58 -5.44 16.10
N PRO A 293 -59.87 -6.50 16.55
CA PRO A 293 -58.93 -6.35 17.65
C PRO A 293 -57.94 -5.23 17.32
N ASP A 294 -57.61 -4.39 18.31
CA ASP A 294 -56.46 -3.50 18.26
C ASP A 294 -55.21 -4.37 18.11
N LEU A 295 -54.91 -4.80 16.87
CA LEU A 295 -53.62 -5.40 16.58
C LEU A 295 -52.60 -4.28 16.68
N PRO A 296 -51.62 -4.36 17.60
CA PRO A 296 -50.54 -3.40 17.66
C PRO A 296 -49.75 -3.50 16.35
N GLY A 297 -50.08 -2.63 15.39
CA GLY A 297 -49.30 -2.46 14.18
C GLY A 297 -47.96 -1.89 14.58
N THR A 298 -46.88 -2.60 14.30
CA THR A 298 -45.52 -2.28 14.76
C THR A 298 -44.96 -0.94 14.23
N GLY A 299 -45.73 -0.15 13.47
CA GLY A 299 -45.30 1.08 12.80
C GLY A 299 -44.23 0.87 11.71
N ARG A 300 -43.73 -0.36 11.56
CA ARG A 300 -42.59 -0.72 10.71
C ARG A 300 -42.88 -0.52 9.22
N GLY A 301 -44.13 -0.75 8.79
CA GLY A 301 -44.53 -0.55 7.39
C GLY A 301 -44.34 0.90 6.93
N LEU A 302 -44.76 1.87 7.75
CA LEU A 302 -44.62 3.30 7.45
C LEU A 302 -43.16 3.79 7.59
N ILE A 303 -42.42 3.28 8.58
CA ILE A 303 -40.98 3.58 8.74
C ILE A 303 -40.18 3.07 7.53
N GLY A 304 -40.45 1.84 7.08
CA GLY A 304 -39.80 1.26 5.91
C GLY A 304 -40.22 1.92 4.60
N LEU A 305 -41.43 2.49 4.50
CA LEU A 305 -41.82 3.33 3.36
C LEU A 305 -41.06 4.66 3.36
N ASP A 306 -40.93 5.32 4.51
CA ASP A 306 -40.23 6.60 4.64
C ASP A 306 -38.75 6.45 4.22
N GLU A 307 -38.08 5.42 4.70
CA GLU A 307 -36.71 5.12 4.33
C GLU A 307 -36.55 4.86 2.82
N ARG A 308 -37.43 4.04 2.23
CA ARG A 308 -37.37 3.72 0.79
C ARG A 308 -37.67 4.93 -0.09
N VAL A 309 -38.63 5.78 0.30
CA VAL A 309 -38.92 7.04 -0.39
C VAL A 309 -37.73 7.99 -0.29
N ARG A 310 -37.11 8.09 0.88
CA ARG A 310 -35.89 8.89 1.10
C ARG A 310 -34.70 8.39 0.27
N LEU A 311 -34.50 7.07 0.15
CA LEU A 311 -33.46 6.46 -0.69
C LEU A 311 -33.68 6.75 -2.19
N ALA A 312 -34.92 6.90 -2.62
CA ALA A 312 -35.28 7.38 -3.96
C ALA A 312 -35.15 8.91 -4.11
N GLY A 313 -34.71 9.64 -3.07
CA GLY A 313 -34.59 11.10 -3.04
C GLY A 313 -35.92 11.83 -2.79
N GLY A 314 -36.98 11.10 -2.46
CA GLY A 314 -38.31 11.63 -2.23
C GLY A 314 -38.61 11.99 -0.78
N THR A 315 -39.85 12.42 -0.57
CA THR A 315 -40.42 12.73 0.76
C THR A 315 -41.75 12.02 0.94
N LEU A 316 -41.98 11.45 2.12
CA LEU A 316 -43.24 10.80 2.51
C LEU A 316 -43.92 11.60 3.63
N THR A 317 -45.22 11.81 3.52
CA THR A 317 -46.06 12.28 4.62
C THR A 317 -47.24 11.34 4.79
N HIS A 318 -47.65 11.10 6.03
CA HIS A 318 -48.80 10.25 6.32
C HIS A 318 -49.52 10.71 7.59
N GLY A 319 -50.83 10.54 7.64
CA GLY A 319 -51.62 10.91 8.83
C GLY A 319 -53.13 10.82 8.63
N PRO A 320 -53.91 11.11 9.68
CA PRO A 320 -55.37 11.15 9.60
C PRO A 320 -55.83 12.21 8.59
N TYR A 321 -56.83 11.87 7.78
CA TYR A 321 -57.41 12.75 6.76
C TYR A 321 -58.91 12.49 6.60
N GLU A 322 -59.76 13.51 6.77
CA GLU A 322 -61.23 13.44 6.60
C GLU A 322 -61.91 12.22 7.25
N GLY A 323 -61.48 11.84 8.46
CA GLY A 323 -62.01 10.69 9.20
C GLY A 323 -61.43 9.33 8.79
N GLY A 324 -60.53 9.29 7.80
CA GLY A 324 -59.70 8.14 7.45
C GLY A 324 -58.21 8.48 7.49
N PHE A 325 -57.44 7.99 6.52
CA PHE A 325 -55.97 8.11 6.53
C PHE A 325 -55.43 8.42 5.13
N ALA A 326 -54.38 9.25 5.05
CA ALA A 326 -53.72 9.62 3.81
C ALA A 326 -52.21 9.32 3.87
N VAL A 327 -51.67 8.85 2.75
CA VAL A 327 -50.24 8.67 2.51
C VAL A 327 -49.88 9.40 1.21
N VAL A 328 -48.92 10.34 1.30
CA VAL A 328 -48.47 11.15 0.17
C VAL A 328 -46.96 11.02 0.01
N ALA A 329 -46.52 10.50 -1.13
CA ALA A 329 -45.12 10.39 -1.50
C ALA A 329 -44.81 11.30 -2.70
N ARG A 330 -43.75 12.10 -2.61
CA ARG A 330 -43.22 12.88 -3.73
C ARG A 330 -41.85 12.33 -4.11
N LEU A 331 -41.71 11.88 -5.36
CA LEU A 331 -40.54 11.18 -5.87
C LEU A 331 -39.90 11.97 -7.02
N PRO A 332 -38.70 12.53 -6.86
CA PRO A 332 -38.05 13.30 -7.92
C PRO A 332 -37.59 12.40 -9.08
N HIS A 333 -37.58 12.95 -10.29
CA HIS A 333 -37.06 12.29 -11.49
C HIS A 333 -35.54 12.49 -11.67
N THR A 334 -34.96 13.42 -10.93
CA THR A 334 -33.51 13.55 -10.81
C THR A 334 -33.08 12.75 -9.58
N PRO A 335 -32.15 11.79 -9.70
CA PRO A 335 -31.61 11.10 -8.53
C PRO A 335 -31.03 12.13 -7.55
N PRO A 336 -31.07 11.87 -6.23
CA PRO A 336 -30.46 12.77 -5.26
C PRO A 336 -29.02 13.02 -5.72
N GLY A 337 -28.67 14.31 -5.88
CA GLY A 337 -27.32 14.71 -6.21
C GLY A 337 -26.38 13.98 -5.27
N ARG A 338 -25.48 13.17 -5.84
CA ARG A 338 -24.52 12.35 -5.12
C ARG A 338 -23.87 13.26 -4.07
N LEU A 339 -24.28 13.13 -2.80
CA LEU A 339 -23.48 13.61 -1.68
C LEU A 339 -22.07 13.06 -1.95
N PRO A 340 -21.02 13.88 -1.93
CA PRO A 340 -19.68 13.43 -2.27
C PRO A 340 -19.39 12.22 -1.40
N ALA A 341 -19.35 11.04 -2.03
CA ALA A 341 -19.02 9.81 -1.36
C ALA A 341 -17.54 9.91 -0.98
N THR A 342 -17.27 10.48 0.19
CA THR A 342 -16.04 10.25 0.93
C THR A 342 -16.10 8.84 1.49
N ALA A 343 -16.01 7.89 0.58
CA ALA A 343 -15.57 6.53 0.83
C ALA A 343 -14.86 6.13 -0.46
N PRO A 344 -13.53 5.95 -0.45
CA PRO A 344 -12.85 5.39 -1.61
C PRO A 344 -13.40 3.98 -1.77
N ARG A 345 -14.34 3.82 -2.72
CA ARG A 345 -14.68 2.53 -3.28
C ARG A 345 -13.36 2.03 -3.86
N ALA A 346 -12.82 0.97 -3.27
CA ALA A 346 -11.69 0.25 -3.80
C ALA A 346 -12.07 -0.21 -5.21
N ALA A 347 -11.82 0.66 -6.18
CA ALA A 347 -11.69 0.26 -7.55
C ALA A 347 -10.63 -0.84 -7.53
N GLN A 348 -10.96 -2.00 -8.08
CA GLN A 348 -9.95 -2.88 -8.61
C GLN A 348 -9.23 -2.08 -9.70
N GLU A 349 -8.22 -1.33 -9.27
CA GLU A 349 -7.31 -0.65 -10.16
C GLU A 349 -6.65 -1.73 -11.01
N PRO A 350 -6.68 -1.60 -12.35
CA PRO A 350 -5.84 -2.45 -13.18
C PRO A 350 -4.40 -2.24 -12.70
N LEU A 351 -3.73 -3.35 -12.33
CA LEU A 351 -2.35 -3.41 -11.81
C LEU A 351 -1.50 -2.24 -12.32
N PRO A 352 -1.16 -1.26 -11.47
CA PRO A 352 -0.78 0.05 -11.97
C PRO A 352 0.60 0.01 -12.64
N THR A 353 0.69 0.75 -13.74
CA THR A 353 1.91 1.16 -14.45
C THR A 353 2.96 1.82 -13.53
N GLU A 354 2.58 2.14 -12.28
CA GLU A 354 3.44 2.53 -11.18
C GLU A 354 4.51 1.49 -10.82
N HIS A 355 4.27 0.18 -10.96
CA HIS A 355 5.28 -0.83 -10.61
C HIS A 355 6.55 -0.73 -11.48
N ARG A 356 6.41 -0.33 -12.76
CA ARG A 356 7.57 -0.10 -13.64
C ARG A 356 8.35 1.15 -13.24
N HIS A 357 7.66 2.23 -12.89
CA HIS A 357 8.28 3.49 -12.48
C HIS A 357 8.88 3.42 -11.07
N ALA A 358 8.27 2.65 -10.16
CA ALA A 358 8.79 2.32 -8.85
C ALA A 358 10.02 1.41 -8.94
N ARG A 359 10.00 0.38 -9.81
CA ARG A 359 11.18 -0.44 -10.11
C ARG A 359 12.30 0.39 -10.73
N GLY A 360 11.99 1.32 -11.63
CA GLY A 360 12.96 2.25 -12.21
C GLY A 360 13.60 3.18 -11.19
N ARG A 361 12.79 3.78 -10.30
CA ARG A 361 13.28 4.61 -9.17
C ARG A 361 14.10 3.80 -8.18
N ALA A 362 13.67 2.59 -7.83
CA ALA A 362 14.40 1.68 -6.96
C ALA A 362 15.73 1.24 -7.57
N ARG A 363 15.76 0.89 -8.88
CA ARG A 363 16.99 0.55 -9.61
C ARG A 363 17.94 1.73 -9.72
N ARG A 364 17.45 2.95 -10.01
CA ARG A 364 18.27 4.17 -10.03
C ARG A 364 18.81 4.52 -8.64
N ALA A 365 17.98 4.38 -7.60
CA ALA A 365 18.41 4.58 -6.23
C ALA A 365 19.45 3.54 -5.81
N LEU A 366 19.27 2.27 -6.16
CA LEU A 366 20.24 1.21 -5.91
C LEU A 366 21.54 1.42 -6.70
N ALA A 367 21.45 1.82 -7.97
CA ALA A 367 22.62 2.12 -8.80
C ALA A 367 23.44 3.30 -8.25
N LEU A 368 22.78 4.41 -7.90
CA LEU A 368 23.45 5.58 -7.32
C LEU A 368 24.04 5.31 -5.94
N THR A 369 23.40 4.45 -5.14
CA THR A 369 23.79 4.26 -3.73
C THR A 369 24.72 3.08 -3.52
N VAL A 370 24.66 2.06 -4.38
CA VAL A 370 25.44 0.82 -4.26
C VAL A 370 26.48 0.70 -5.35
N VAL A 371 26.05 0.74 -6.61
CA VAL A 371 26.93 0.42 -7.74
C VAL A 371 28.00 1.50 -7.93
N LEU A 372 27.62 2.78 -7.92
CA LEU A 372 28.55 3.88 -8.17
C LEU A 372 29.73 3.94 -7.18
N PRO A 373 29.53 3.94 -5.84
CA PRO A 373 30.65 3.95 -4.90
C PRO A 373 31.48 2.66 -4.92
N LEU A 374 30.88 1.48 -5.17
CA LEU A 374 31.65 0.24 -5.36
C LEU A 374 32.57 0.31 -6.58
N VAL A 375 32.06 0.83 -7.71
CA VAL A 375 32.87 1.03 -8.92
C VAL A 375 33.96 2.06 -8.67
N ALA A 376 33.66 3.18 -8.01
CA ALA A 376 34.66 4.19 -7.66
C ALA A 376 35.78 3.61 -6.77
N TRP A 377 35.43 2.78 -5.79
CA TRP A 377 36.39 2.08 -4.94
C TRP A 377 37.26 1.09 -5.74
N ALA A 378 36.65 0.31 -6.65
CA ALA A 378 37.39 -0.63 -7.48
C ALA A 378 38.37 0.08 -8.42
N VAL A 379 37.94 1.18 -9.05
CA VAL A 379 38.79 2.02 -9.91
C VAL A 379 39.94 2.61 -9.13
N LEU A 380 39.70 3.16 -7.93
CA LEU A 380 40.77 3.71 -7.09
C LEU A 380 41.77 2.62 -6.65
N SER A 381 41.27 1.46 -6.23
CA SER A 381 42.11 0.34 -5.81
C SER A 381 43.00 -0.15 -6.95
N ALA A 382 42.44 -0.27 -8.16
CA ALA A 382 43.20 -0.61 -9.36
C ALA A 382 44.24 0.47 -9.73
N ALA A 383 43.90 1.74 -9.59
CA ALA A 383 44.83 2.85 -9.85
C ALA A 383 46.00 2.87 -8.85
N LEU A 384 45.74 2.65 -7.56
CA LEU A 384 46.79 2.56 -6.53
C LEU A 384 47.69 1.34 -6.75
N LEU A 385 47.11 0.18 -7.06
CA LEU A 385 47.87 -1.02 -7.37
C LEU A 385 48.74 -0.82 -8.63
N GLY A 386 48.17 -0.21 -9.67
CA GLY A 386 48.90 0.12 -10.90
C GLY A 386 50.04 1.13 -10.66
N TRP A 387 49.80 2.17 -9.86
CA TRP A 387 50.82 3.14 -9.48
C TRP A 387 51.96 2.49 -8.70
N ASP A 388 51.64 1.60 -7.77
CA ASP A 388 52.62 0.90 -6.94
C ASP A 388 53.45 -0.13 -7.75
N ILE A 389 52.83 -0.82 -8.71
CA ILE A 389 53.57 -1.67 -9.66
C ILE A 389 54.47 -0.82 -10.57
N HIS A 390 53.97 0.32 -11.04
CA HIS A 390 54.74 1.23 -11.88
C HIS A 390 55.93 1.84 -11.14
N SER A 391 55.74 2.25 -9.88
CA SER A 391 56.82 2.79 -9.04
C SER A 391 57.86 1.71 -8.73
N ALA A 392 57.43 0.48 -8.42
CA ALA A 392 58.34 -0.65 -8.18
C ALA A 392 59.22 -0.91 -9.40
N ARG A 393 58.63 -0.99 -10.61
CA ARG A 393 59.38 -1.16 -11.88
C ARG A 393 60.41 -0.06 -12.14
N GLN A 394 60.16 1.18 -11.73
CA GLN A 394 61.11 2.29 -11.87
C GLN A 394 62.25 2.29 -10.85
N SER A 395 62.21 1.37 -9.88
CA SER A 395 63.24 1.23 -8.84
C SER A 395 64.10 -0.04 -8.98
N VAL A 396 63.80 -0.89 -9.97
CA VAL A 396 64.54 -2.15 -10.20
C VAL A 396 65.85 -1.86 -10.90
N LEU A 397 66.95 -2.22 -10.25
CA LEU A 397 68.28 -2.23 -10.87
C LEU A 397 68.54 -3.62 -11.45
N ASP A 398 68.69 -3.69 -12.77
CA ASP A 398 68.93 -4.96 -13.46
C ASP A 398 70.22 -5.64 -12.95
N PRO A 399 70.23 -6.96 -12.71
CA PRO A 399 71.41 -7.68 -12.22
C PRO A 399 72.65 -7.49 -13.10
N GLY A 400 72.47 -7.38 -14.43
CA GLY A 400 73.54 -7.10 -15.37
C GLY A 400 74.13 -5.70 -15.21
N ASP A 401 73.28 -4.71 -14.94
CA ASP A 401 73.69 -3.32 -14.71
C ASP A 401 74.40 -3.18 -13.35
N TYR A 402 73.90 -3.85 -12.32
CA TYR A 402 74.55 -3.96 -11.02
C TYR A 402 75.94 -4.60 -11.11
N ALA A 403 76.10 -5.66 -11.93
CA ALA A 403 77.39 -6.33 -12.13
C ALA A 403 78.45 -5.39 -12.76
N ARG A 404 78.04 -4.43 -13.60
CA ARG A 404 78.94 -3.45 -14.24
C ARG A 404 79.46 -2.37 -13.28
N LEU A 405 78.80 -2.16 -12.14
CA LEU A 405 79.23 -1.18 -11.14
C LEU A 405 80.48 -1.65 -10.38
N ARG A 406 81.46 -0.76 -10.22
CA ARG A 406 82.71 -1.03 -9.50
C ARG A 406 83.02 0.10 -8.52
N ALA A 407 83.55 -0.24 -7.35
CA ALA A 407 84.03 0.75 -6.39
C ALA A 407 85.13 1.63 -7.03
N GLY A 408 85.09 2.93 -6.74
CA GLY A 408 85.97 3.94 -7.34
C GLY A 408 85.38 4.70 -8.53
N GLN A 409 84.18 4.33 -9.01
CA GLN A 409 83.51 5.06 -10.09
C GLN A 409 82.88 6.38 -9.59
N ASP A 410 82.96 7.42 -10.42
CA ASP A 410 82.29 8.70 -10.17
C ASP A 410 80.76 8.56 -10.29
N ARG A 411 80.02 9.29 -9.46
CA ARG A 411 78.55 9.25 -9.40
C ARG A 411 77.89 9.54 -10.75
N ALA A 412 78.46 10.41 -11.59
CA ALA A 412 77.90 10.70 -12.91
C ALA A 412 78.00 9.49 -13.85
N SER A 413 79.06 8.68 -13.72
CA SER A 413 79.22 7.46 -14.52
C SER A 413 78.27 6.35 -14.07
N VAL A 414 78.05 6.23 -12.76
CA VAL A 414 77.14 5.26 -12.14
C VAL A 414 75.68 5.63 -12.41
N ALA A 415 75.32 6.92 -12.32
CA ALA A 415 73.94 7.40 -12.49
C ALA A 415 73.30 7.03 -13.83
N ARG A 416 74.10 6.80 -14.89
CA ARG A 416 73.60 6.34 -16.20
C ARG A 416 73.08 4.90 -16.20
N LEU A 417 73.50 4.10 -15.23
CA LEU A 417 73.10 2.71 -15.04
C LEU A 417 72.05 2.55 -13.93
N LEU A 418 71.70 3.65 -13.25
CA LEU A 418 70.75 3.61 -12.15
C LEU A 418 69.32 3.86 -12.62
N PRO A 419 68.33 3.19 -11.99
CA PRO A 419 66.92 3.49 -12.19
C PRO A 419 66.58 4.93 -11.80
N ALA A 420 65.48 5.44 -12.34
CA ALA A 420 65.02 6.80 -12.10
C ALA A 420 64.61 7.07 -10.63
N ARG A 421 64.32 6.03 -9.85
CA ARG A 421 63.85 6.14 -8.46
C ARG A 421 64.53 5.14 -7.54
N GLU A 422 64.74 5.53 -6.29
CA GLU A 422 65.13 4.63 -5.20
C GLU A 422 63.92 3.83 -4.68
N THR A 423 64.15 2.61 -4.17
CA THR A 423 63.09 1.84 -3.52
C THR A 423 62.71 2.42 -2.16
N THR A 424 61.42 2.37 -1.82
CA THR A 424 60.90 2.76 -0.50
C THR A 424 61.10 1.66 0.55
N GLN A 425 61.42 0.44 0.11
CA GLN A 425 61.63 -0.72 0.97
C GLN A 425 63.12 -0.80 1.33
N ARG A 426 63.48 -0.30 2.52
CA ARG A 426 64.86 -0.30 3.02
C ARG A 426 65.04 -1.44 4.02
N PRO A 427 65.80 -2.50 3.69
CA PRO A 427 66.12 -3.56 4.64
C PRO A 427 66.84 -2.99 5.87
N VAL A 428 66.59 -3.59 7.04
CA VAL A 428 67.17 -3.14 8.32
C VAL A 428 68.63 -3.60 8.42
N ALA A 429 69.51 -2.99 7.63
CA ALA A 429 70.95 -3.19 7.68
C ALA A 429 71.63 -1.92 8.22
N GLY A 430 72.66 -2.07 9.05
CA GLY A 430 73.38 -0.93 9.62
C GLY A 430 73.96 -0.04 8.52
N GLU A 431 73.55 1.23 8.48
CA GLU A 431 74.08 2.20 7.52
C GLU A 431 75.50 2.64 7.92
N PRO A 432 76.47 2.62 6.99
CA PRO A 432 77.80 3.15 7.27
C PRO A 432 77.72 4.66 7.55
N LYS A 433 78.06 5.06 8.78
CA LYS A 433 78.02 6.46 9.22
C LYS A 433 79.40 7.10 9.03
N GLY A 434 79.44 8.28 8.41
CA GLY A 434 80.64 9.08 8.23
C GLY A 434 80.37 10.37 7.43
N PRO A 435 81.23 11.40 7.56
CA PRO A 435 81.04 12.65 6.83
C PRO A 435 81.12 12.42 5.31
N GLY A 436 80.14 12.97 4.57
CA GLY A 436 80.08 12.89 3.11
C GLY A 436 79.63 11.54 2.54
N ILE A 437 79.11 10.61 3.36
CA ILE A 437 78.57 9.33 2.92
C ILE A 437 77.07 9.44 2.64
N THR A 438 76.63 9.03 1.45
CA THR A 438 75.21 8.94 1.07
C THR A 438 74.93 7.56 0.46
N CYS A 439 73.91 6.87 0.95
CA CYS A 439 73.53 5.55 0.44
C CYS A 439 72.18 5.62 -0.28
N ALA A 440 72.10 4.94 -1.42
CA ALA A 440 70.89 4.79 -2.23
C ALA A 440 70.50 3.31 -2.30
N TYR A 441 69.19 3.04 -2.37
CA TYR A 441 68.63 1.70 -2.37
C TYR A 441 67.83 1.43 -3.65
N TYR A 442 68.01 0.26 -4.25
CA TYR A 442 67.31 -0.17 -5.46
C TYR A 442 66.77 -1.60 -5.31
N ALA A 443 65.58 -1.88 -5.84
CA ALA A 443 64.96 -3.19 -5.73
C ALA A 443 65.65 -4.20 -6.68
N MET A 444 65.70 -5.47 -6.30
CA MET A 444 66.23 -6.54 -7.18
C MET A 444 65.17 -7.07 -8.16
N THR A 445 63.89 -6.97 -7.81
CA THR A 445 62.76 -7.45 -8.62
C THR A 445 61.57 -6.50 -8.49
N ALA A 446 60.77 -6.39 -9.55
CA ALA A 446 59.49 -5.68 -9.53
C ALA A 446 58.33 -6.60 -9.15
N ASP A 447 58.55 -7.93 -9.19
CA ASP A 447 57.53 -8.90 -8.88
C ASP A 447 57.41 -9.09 -7.35
N ARG A 448 56.18 -8.99 -6.85
CA ARG A 448 55.88 -9.15 -5.43
C ARG A 448 55.71 -10.60 -5.00
N PHE A 449 55.59 -11.51 -5.95
CA PHE A 449 55.45 -12.94 -5.69
C PHE A 449 56.74 -13.72 -5.97
N ASP A 450 57.81 -13.03 -6.37
CA ASP A 450 59.15 -13.58 -6.49
C ASP A 450 59.77 -13.77 -5.10
N ASP A 451 60.55 -14.83 -4.93
CA ASP A 451 61.23 -15.16 -3.67
C ASP A 451 62.21 -14.06 -3.23
N ARG A 452 62.63 -13.20 -4.17
CA ARG A 452 63.47 -12.02 -3.92
C ARG A 452 62.69 -10.75 -3.60
N SER A 453 61.37 -10.85 -3.38
CA SER A 453 60.54 -9.70 -3.03
C SER A 453 60.89 -9.18 -1.63
N GLY A 454 61.62 -8.06 -1.58
CA GLY A 454 62.15 -7.48 -0.34
C GLY A 454 63.67 -7.32 -0.36
N ASP A 455 64.36 -7.97 -1.30
CA ASP A 455 65.78 -7.81 -1.53
C ASP A 455 66.09 -6.45 -2.16
N ALA A 456 67.15 -5.80 -1.70
CA ALA A 456 67.58 -4.51 -2.21
C ALA A 456 69.09 -4.43 -2.42
N TYR A 457 69.51 -3.76 -3.50
CA TYR A 457 70.89 -3.32 -3.67
C TYR A 457 71.12 -2.01 -2.92
N ARG A 458 72.16 -1.97 -2.09
CA ARG A 458 72.63 -0.76 -1.42
C ARG A 458 73.89 -0.25 -2.10
N LEU A 459 73.87 1.00 -2.55
CA LEU A 459 75.02 1.69 -3.16
C LEU A 459 75.39 2.89 -2.30
N CYS A 460 76.59 2.90 -1.72
CA CYS A 460 77.05 4.00 -0.87
C CYS A 460 78.17 4.79 -1.56
N PHE A 461 78.01 6.11 -1.57
CA PHE A 461 78.93 7.07 -2.17
C PHE A 461 79.60 7.92 -1.10
N ARG A 462 80.91 8.16 -1.23
CA ARG A 462 81.66 9.12 -0.41
C ARG A 462 82.18 10.24 -1.31
N ASN A 463 81.79 11.49 -1.04
CA ASN A 463 82.20 12.65 -1.84
C ASN A 463 82.00 12.46 -3.35
N GLY A 464 80.90 11.80 -3.75
CA GLY A 464 80.57 11.54 -5.15
C GLY A 464 81.23 10.31 -5.79
N THR A 465 82.07 9.56 -5.08
CA THR A 465 82.66 8.30 -5.59
C THR A 465 81.99 7.08 -4.97
N LEU A 466 81.67 6.06 -5.77
CA LEU A 466 81.07 4.81 -5.30
C LEU A 466 82.07 4.06 -4.39
N MET A 467 81.74 3.95 -3.12
CA MET A 467 82.60 3.34 -2.09
C MET A 467 82.29 1.85 -1.90
N SER A 468 81.01 1.50 -1.81
CA SER A 468 80.57 0.12 -1.62
C SER A 468 79.28 -0.15 -2.40
N LYS A 469 79.14 -1.40 -2.86
CA LYS A 469 77.89 -1.97 -3.36
C LYS A 469 77.62 -3.26 -2.62
N GLU A 470 76.39 -3.44 -2.15
CA GLU A 470 75.99 -4.59 -1.36
C GLU A 470 74.62 -5.10 -1.84
N ALA A 471 74.44 -6.42 -1.79
CA ALA A 471 73.18 -7.09 -1.99
C ALA A 471 72.59 -7.39 -0.61
N LEU A 472 71.50 -6.73 -0.25
CA LEU A 472 70.80 -6.93 1.02
C LEU A 472 69.62 -7.86 0.78
N THR A 473 69.68 -9.03 1.39
CA THR A 473 68.55 -9.95 1.53
C THR A 473 68.03 -9.82 2.97
N PRO A 474 66.71 -9.73 3.20
CA PRO A 474 66.12 -9.46 4.50
C PRO A 474 66.34 -10.56 5.54
#